data_AF-A0A1V9Z9P4-F1
#
_entry.id   AF-A0A1V9Z9P4-F1
#
_cell.length_a   1.000
_cell.length_b   1.000
_cell.length_c   1.000
_cell.angle_alpha   90.00
_cell.angle_beta   90.00
_cell.angle_gamma   90.00
#
_symmetry.space_group_name_H-M   'P 1'
#
loop_
_entity.id
_entity.type
_entity.pdbx_description
1 polymer ?
#
loop_
_entity_poly.entity_id
_entity_poly.type
_entity_poly.pdbx_seq_one_letter_code
_entity_poly.pdbx_strand_id
1 'polypeptide(L)'
;MKELKQSIENDSTGNIHSSKVGKEPISMDTYQYLAQKMLGSDSTFTRTFMIILWNLMCRSPSSLNIKHDQIKWYNDALCIEFSNMNEDEPGQQYPRHIYANPVMPWICPILALGMYWSTCQFDRSCDQLFEGSRQYERFRKELRLLLTVPEIATEMERRGVNVNYIGTNSFRKGATAFCVSGSTACPSYAAVQLRAGYPIAGVGDTNSLYEIVGDQYVGRTVCGLPINSHEFGFLPPHFIVSNSLITTALNLTFPRAPTALSFVLEFALASLVYHSDYLRQQLNSAHPLLISPLFADRDLLNQLKPLVSCTTESPKVGFRSTGIPPHVAVLMEFQSLKNTIKDQSAREEDSTQRLVTNIVSELLRSGAGNLASIDIESNISSKKPIDKQYPTARL
;
A
#
# COMPACT_ATOMS: atom_id res chain seq x y z
N MET A 1 33.74 42.88 -23.49
CA MET A 1 32.39 43.44 -23.16
C MET A 1 31.50 43.78 -24.37
N LYS A 2 32.02 43.85 -25.61
CA LYS A 2 31.18 43.97 -26.82
C LYS A 2 30.65 42.63 -27.35
N GLU A 3 31.36 41.53 -27.11
CA GLU A 3 30.92 40.19 -27.55
C GLU A 3 29.85 39.56 -26.64
N LEU A 4 29.73 40.01 -25.38
CA LEU A 4 28.72 39.50 -24.44
C LEU A 4 27.31 40.10 -24.65
N LYS A 5 27.19 41.20 -25.40
CA LYS A 5 25.89 41.80 -25.73
C LYS A 5 25.28 41.20 -26.99
N GLN A 6 26.11 40.73 -27.92
CA GLN A 6 25.65 40.11 -29.16
C GLN A 6 25.10 38.69 -28.97
N SER A 7 25.45 38.01 -27.86
CA SER A 7 24.84 36.71 -27.52
C SER A 7 23.48 36.84 -26.83
N ILE A 8 23.17 38.00 -26.24
CA ILE A 8 21.91 38.21 -25.49
C ILE A 8 20.78 38.69 -26.43
N GLU A 9 21.10 39.34 -27.55
CA GLU A 9 20.09 39.76 -28.54
C GLU A 9 19.61 38.64 -29.47
N ASN A 10 20.35 37.53 -29.61
CA ASN A 10 19.92 36.41 -30.47
C ASN A 10 19.06 35.35 -29.74
N ASP A 11 18.98 35.38 -28.41
CA ASP A 11 18.17 34.42 -27.63
C ASP A 11 16.73 34.89 -27.36
N SER A 12 16.35 36.10 -27.77
CA SER A 12 15.01 36.65 -27.54
C SER A 12 13.98 36.29 -28.63
N THR A 13 14.32 35.42 -29.58
CA THR A 13 13.37 34.84 -30.55
C THR A 13 13.45 33.31 -30.68
N GLY A 14 13.98 32.64 -29.64
CA GLY A 14 14.02 31.20 -29.54
C GLY A 14 12.67 30.61 -29.10
N ASN A 15 11.92 30.11 -30.07
CA ASN A 15 10.74 29.27 -29.87
C ASN A 15 11.06 28.14 -28.84
N ILE A 16 10.52 28.24 -27.61
CA ILE A 16 10.69 27.25 -26.53
C ILE A 16 9.80 26.03 -26.83
N HIS A 17 10.05 25.37 -27.95
CA HIS A 17 9.66 23.98 -28.12
C HIS A 17 10.83 23.12 -27.67
N SER A 18 10.90 22.91 -26.35
CA SER A 18 11.69 21.81 -25.80
C SER A 18 11.14 20.50 -26.38
N SER A 19 11.88 19.91 -27.32
CA SER A 19 11.71 18.51 -27.72
C SER A 19 12.16 17.64 -26.56
N LYS A 20 11.33 17.52 -25.52
CA LYS A 20 11.58 16.60 -24.40
C LYS A 20 11.63 15.17 -24.96
N VAL A 21 12.84 14.63 -25.08
CA VAL A 21 13.05 13.24 -25.51
C VAL A 21 12.75 12.32 -24.33
N GLY A 22 11.64 11.57 -24.42
CA GLY A 22 11.30 10.50 -23.48
C GLY A 22 10.04 10.76 -22.65
N LYS A 23 9.66 9.75 -21.85
CA LYS A 23 8.48 9.80 -20.97
C LYS A 23 8.74 10.61 -19.71
N GLU A 24 7.75 11.34 -19.22
CA GLU A 24 7.84 12.19 -18.02
C GLU A 24 7.52 11.40 -16.74
N PRO A 25 8.08 11.77 -15.57
CA PRO A 25 7.70 11.18 -14.29
C PRO A 25 6.23 11.47 -13.99
N ILE A 26 5.49 10.47 -13.51
CA ILE A 26 4.14 10.66 -12.99
C ILE A 26 4.19 10.98 -11.49
N SER A 27 3.41 11.95 -11.02
CA SER A 27 3.32 12.25 -9.58
C SER A 27 2.61 11.13 -8.83
N MET A 28 2.88 11.01 -7.53
CA MET A 28 2.19 10.06 -6.64
C MET A 28 0.66 10.25 -6.69
N ASP A 29 0.17 11.49 -6.71
CA ASP A 29 -1.26 11.79 -6.79
C ASP A 29 -1.89 11.33 -8.09
N THR A 30 -1.18 11.48 -9.21
CA THR A 30 -1.67 11.06 -10.53
C THR A 30 -1.65 9.54 -10.64
N TYR A 31 -0.62 8.88 -10.11
CA TYR A 31 -0.57 7.43 -9.98
C TYR A 31 -1.74 6.89 -9.15
N GLN A 32 -2.00 7.48 -7.97
CA GLN A 32 -3.13 7.11 -7.12
C GLN A 32 -4.48 7.29 -7.82
N TYR A 33 -4.68 8.42 -8.50
CA TYR A 33 -5.91 8.69 -9.24
C TYR A 33 -6.15 7.67 -10.36
N LEU A 34 -5.13 7.35 -11.16
CA LEU A 34 -5.24 6.32 -12.18
C LEU A 34 -5.55 4.94 -11.56
N ALA A 35 -4.91 4.60 -10.44
CA ALA A 35 -5.14 3.33 -9.75
C ALA A 35 -6.57 3.21 -9.20
N GLN A 36 -7.15 4.31 -8.70
CA GLN A 36 -8.55 4.38 -8.30
C GLN A 36 -9.50 4.23 -9.49
N LYS A 37 -9.22 4.89 -10.62
CA LYS A 37 -10.07 4.75 -11.82
C LYS A 37 -10.04 3.34 -12.40
N MET A 38 -8.89 2.67 -12.37
CA MET A 38 -8.78 1.27 -12.79
C MET A 38 -9.34 0.28 -11.76
N LEU A 39 -9.52 0.68 -10.50
CA LEU A 39 -10.07 -0.20 -9.46
C LEU A 39 -11.54 -0.54 -9.75
N GLY A 40 -12.31 0.43 -10.23
CA GLY A 40 -13.73 0.25 -10.55
C GLY A 40 -14.01 -0.37 -11.92
N SER A 41 -12.99 -0.64 -12.73
CA SER A 41 -13.12 -1.19 -14.09
C SER A 41 -12.68 -2.66 -14.16
N ASP A 42 -13.00 -3.35 -15.25
CA ASP A 42 -12.57 -4.73 -15.51
C ASP A 42 -11.06 -4.84 -15.87
N SER A 43 -10.27 -3.80 -15.61
CA SER A 43 -8.85 -3.68 -15.98
C SER A 43 -7.92 -4.19 -14.89
N THR A 44 -8.26 -5.32 -14.25
CA THR A 44 -7.50 -5.85 -13.10
C THR A 44 -6.02 -6.09 -13.43
N PHE A 45 -5.73 -6.65 -14.61
CA PHE A 45 -4.35 -6.81 -15.08
C PHE A 45 -3.60 -5.47 -15.15
N THR A 46 -4.15 -4.48 -15.86
CA THR A 46 -3.47 -3.19 -16.09
C THR A 46 -3.24 -2.45 -14.79
N ARG A 47 -4.21 -2.50 -13.86
CA ARG A 47 -4.06 -1.94 -12.53
C ARG A 47 -2.93 -2.63 -11.76
N THR A 48 -2.96 -3.96 -11.66
CA THR A 48 -1.97 -4.71 -10.89
C THR A 48 -0.58 -4.57 -11.50
N PHE A 49 -0.45 -4.61 -12.83
CA PHE A 49 0.82 -4.38 -13.50
C PHE A 49 1.35 -2.97 -13.25
N MET A 50 0.51 -1.93 -13.30
CA MET A 50 0.90 -0.55 -13.00
C MET A 50 1.42 -0.42 -11.56
N ILE A 51 0.71 -1.00 -10.59
CA ILE A 51 1.07 -0.96 -9.18
C ILE A 51 2.39 -1.71 -8.92
N ILE A 52 2.56 -2.89 -9.51
CA ILE A 52 3.80 -3.66 -9.40
C ILE A 52 4.97 -2.94 -10.07
N LEU A 53 4.76 -2.34 -11.25
CA LEU A 53 5.76 -1.55 -11.95
C LEU A 53 6.22 -0.33 -11.13
N TRP A 54 5.28 0.38 -10.49
CA TRP A 54 5.57 1.49 -9.58
C TRP A 54 6.40 1.02 -8.38
N ASN A 55 5.94 -0.02 -7.69
CA ASN A 55 6.57 -0.51 -6.46
C ASN A 55 7.93 -1.16 -6.70
N LEU A 56 8.12 -1.85 -7.82
CA LEU A 56 9.42 -2.41 -8.17
C LEU A 56 10.40 -1.33 -8.59
N MET A 57 9.96 -0.20 -9.13
CA MET A 57 10.86 0.82 -9.70
C MET A 57 11.77 0.23 -10.80
N CYS A 58 11.27 -0.74 -11.56
CA CYS A 58 12.01 -1.41 -12.64
C CYS A 58 11.49 -1.00 -14.02
N ARG A 59 12.17 -1.45 -15.08
CA ARG A 59 11.66 -1.30 -16.45
C ARG A 59 10.59 -2.36 -16.71
N SER A 60 9.73 -2.12 -17.71
CA SER A 60 8.64 -3.04 -18.03
C SER A 60 9.07 -4.47 -18.36
N PRO A 61 10.20 -4.76 -19.05
CA PRO A 61 10.61 -6.15 -19.26
C PRO A 61 10.88 -6.89 -17.95
N SER A 62 11.48 -6.23 -16.96
CA SER A 62 11.80 -6.83 -15.66
C SER A 62 10.54 -7.15 -14.85
N SER A 63 9.51 -6.29 -14.90
CA SER A 63 8.24 -6.56 -14.19
C SER A 63 7.33 -7.55 -14.92
N LEU A 64 7.42 -7.64 -16.24
CA LEU A 64 6.59 -8.55 -17.04
C LEU A 64 7.08 -10.00 -17.02
N ASN A 65 8.39 -10.21 -16.90
CA ASN A 65 9.01 -11.53 -16.95
C ASN A 65 9.26 -12.13 -15.56
N ILE A 66 8.59 -11.63 -14.52
CA ILE A 66 8.67 -12.18 -13.16
C ILE A 66 8.05 -13.57 -13.17
N LYS A 67 8.79 -14.54 -12.63
CA LYS A 67 8.34 -15.91 -12.47
C LYS A 67 7.85 -16.20 -11.05
N HIS A 68 6.99 -17.19 -10.89
CA HIS A 68 6.42 -17.58 -9.60
C HIS A 68 7.48 -18.00 -8.57
N ASP A 69 8.58 -18.61 -9.00
CA ASP A 69 9.68 -19.02 -8.13
C ASP A 69 10.49 -17.83 -7.58
N GLN A 70 10.51 -16.70 -8.29
CA GLN A 70 11.14 -15.43 -7.88
C GLN A 70 10.34 -14.65 -6.85
N ILE A 71 9.07 -15.01 -6.63
CA ILE A 71 8.18 -14.35 -5.69
C ILE A 71 8.30 -15.04 -4.33
N LYS A 72 8.92 -14.37 -3.37
CA LYS A 72 9.10 -14.85 -2.00
C LYS A 72 8.41 -13.92 -1.00
N TRP A 73 8.31 -14.37 0.24
CA TRP A 73 7.90 -13.54 1.35
C TRP A 73 9.01 -13.55 2.41
N TYR A 74 9.47 -12.37 2.82
CA TYR A 74 10.49 -12.21 3.85
C TYR A 74 9.99 -11.26 4.92
N ASN A 75 9.97 -11.74 6.17
CA ASN A 75 9.38 -11.02 7.30
C ASN A 75 7.99 -10.50 6.94
N ASP A 76 7.83 -9.20 6.77
CA ASP A 76 6.58 -8.51 6.53
C ASP A 76 6.41 -7.97 5.09
N ALA A 77 7.27 -8.37 4.16
CA ALA A 77 7.26 -7.92 2.78
C ALA A 77 7.22 -9.07 1.77
N LEU A 78 6.53 -8.83 0.65
CA LEU A 78 6.72 -9.58 -0.58
C LEU A 78 8.08 -9.20 -1.18
N CYS A 79 8.83 -10.17 -1.66
CA CYS A 79 10.14 -9.93 -2.24
C CYS A 79 10.22 -10.54 -3.64
N ILE A 80 10.72 -9.76 -4.60
CA ILE A 80 11.03 -10.24 -5.94
C ILE A 80 12.55 -10.41 -6.06
N GLU A 81 12.98 -11.65 -6.21
CA GLU A 81 14.38 -12.04 -6.41
C GLU A 81 14.69 -12.11 -7.91
N PHE A 82 15.41 -11.13 -8.43
CA PHE A 82 15.83 -11.14 -9.83
C PHE A 82 17.02 -12.08 -10.00
N SER A 83 16.88 -13.08 -10.89
CA SER A 83 17.98 -13.97 -11.26
C SER A 83 19.01 -13.20 -12.08
N ASN A 84 20.30 -13.27 -11.70
CA ASN A 84 21.49 -12.68 -12.34
C ASN A 84 21.24 -12.12 -13.76
N MET A 85 20.83 -10.86 -13.82
CA MET A 85 20.81 -10.09 -15.06
C MET A 85 22.16 -9.37 -15.19
N ASN A 86 22.66 -9.35 -16.43
CA ASN A 86 23.93 -8.83 -16.93
C ASN A 86 24.68 -7.85 -16.00
N GLU A 87 26.00 -8.07 -15.87
CA GLU A 87 26.94 -7.26 -15.08
C GLU A 87 26.91 -5.75 -15.41
N ASP A 88 26.36 -5.37 -16.56
CA ASP A 88 26.30 -3.99 -17.07
C ASP A 88 25.21 -3.10 -16.41
N GLU A 89 24.32 -3.65 -15.58
CA GLU A 89 23.22 -2.90 -14.96
C GLU A 89 23.29 -2.92 -13.42
N PRO A 90 24.00 -1.96 -12.78
CA PRO A 90 24.16 -1.93 -11.34
C PRO A 90 22.79 -1.82 -10.64
N GLY A 91 22.60 -2.64 -9.60
CA GLY A 91 21.37 -2.67 -8.79
C GLY A 91 20.28 -3.63 -9.29
N GLN A 92 20.40 -4.19 -10.49
CA GLN A 92 19.36 -5.08 -11.06
C GLN A 92 19.39 -6.51 -10.51
N GLN A 93 20.45 -6.86 -9.77
CA GLN A 93 20.68 -8.18 -9.19
C GLN A 93 20.08 -8.33 -7.78
N TYR A 94 19.67 -7.23 -7.15
CA TYR A 94 19.24 -7.25 -5.76
C TYR A 94 17.73 -7.48 -5.60
N PRO A 95 17.31 -8.17 -4.52
CA PRO A 95 15.91 -8.35 -4.20
C PRO A 95 15.21 -7.01 -3.94
N ARG A 96 13.92 -6.95 -4.31
CA ARG A 96 13.08 -5.76 -4.11
C ARG A 96 11.93 -6.07 -3.17
N HIS A 97 11.90 -5.41 -2.02
CA HIS A 97 10.85 -5.55 -1.01
C HIS A 97 9.62 -4.70 -1.36
N ILE A 98 8.44 -5.32 -1.39
CA ILE A 98 7.13 -4.72 -1.67
C ILE A 98 6.24 -4.93 -0.45
N TYR A 99 5.64 -3.86 0.05
CA TYR A 99 4.85 -3.87 1.28
C TYR A 99 3.37 -3.71 1.00
N ALA A 100 2.52 -4.29 1.84
CA ALA A 100 1.10 -3.95 1.80
C ALA A 100 0.91 -2.48 2.22
N ASN A 101 -0.08 -1.82 1.61
CA ASN A 101 -0.54 -0.51 2.05
C ASN A 101 -2.01 -0.61 2.51
N PRO A 102 -2.25 -0.94 3.79
CA PRO A 102 -3.62 -1.06 4.31
C PRO A 102 -4.33 0.30 4.45
N VAL A 103 -3.59 1.41 4.45
CA VAL A 103 -4.15 2.77 4.57
C VAL A 103 -4.76 3.25 3.24
N MET A 104 -4.16 2.87 2.10
CA MET A 104 -4.61 3.24 0.77
C MET A 104 -4.85 1.99 -0.11
N PRO A 105 -6.02 1.34 0.00
CA PRO A 105 -6.28 0.07 -0.68
C PRO A 105 -6.18 0.17 -2.21
N TRP A 106 -6.48 1.34 -2.80
CA TRP A 106 -6.44 1.55 -4.24
C TRP A 106 -5.03 1.44 -4.85
N ILE A 107 -3.96 1.59 -4.07
CA ILE A 107 -2.56 1.38 -4.51
C ILE A 107 -1.83 0.28 -3.75
N CYS A 108 -2.52 -0.47 -2.89
CA CYS A 108 -1.92 -1.57 -2.14
C CYS A 108 -1.48 -2.70 -3.08
N PRO A 109 -0.17 -3.02 -3.18
CA PRO A 109 0.33 -4.01 -4.12
C PRO A 109 -0.12 -5.43 -3.76
N ILE A 110 -0.15 -5.77 -2.47
CA ILE A 110 -0.58 -7.11 -2.02
C ILE A 110 -2.08 -7.33 -2.28
N LEU A 111 -2.89 -6.29 -2.06
CA LEU A 111 -4.30 -6.33 -2.43
C LEU A 111 -4.48 -6.45 -3.96
N ALA A 112 -3.72 -5.67 -4.74
CA ALA A 112 -3.79 -5.72 -6.20
C ALA A 112 -3.42 -7.10 -6.77
N LEU A 113 -2.43 -7.77 -6.18
CA LEU A 113 -2.09 -9.15 -6.50
C LEU A 113 -3.21 -10.12 -6.11
N GLY A 114 -3.77 -10.01 -4.91
CA GLY A 114 -4.90 -10.83 -4.49
C GLY A 114 -6.13 -10.67 -5.39
N MET A 115 -6.44 -9.43 -5.80
CA MET A 115 -7.51 -9.15 -6.77
C MET A 115 -7.22 -9.76 -8.15
N TYR A 116 -5.96 -9.71 -8.59
CA TYR A 116 -5.56 -10.29 -9.87
C TYR A 116 -5.67 -11.81 -9.87
N TRP A 117 -5.08 -12.49 -8.89
CA TRP A 117 -5.10 -13.96 -8.81
C TRP A 117 -6.47 -14.56 -8.47
N SER A 118 -7.38 -13.77 -7.87
CA SER A 118 -8.76 -14.22 -7.61
C SER A 118 -9.67 -14.06 -8.83
N THR A 119 -9.33 -13.20 -9.78
CA THR A 119 -10.11 -12.96 -11.00
C THR A 119 -9.48 -13.59 -12.25
N CYS A 120 -8.18 -13.84 -12.24
CA CYS A 120 -7.42 -14.52 -13.28
C CYS A 120 -6.96 -15.87 -12.73
N GLN A 121 -7.52 -16.98 -13.24
CA GLN A 121 -7.18 -18.32 -12.78
C GLN A 121 -5.76 -18.70 -13.17
N PHE A 122 -5.04 -19.38 -12.26
CA PHE A 122 -3.72 -19.91 -12.56
C PHE A 122 -3.75 -20.99 -13.66
N ASP A 123 -2.93 -20.81 -14.68
CA ASP A 123 -2.55 -21.83 -15.65
C ASP A 123 -1.35 -22.63 -15.14
N ARG A 124 -1.52 -23.96 -14.98
CA ARG A 124 -0.46 -24.86 -14.50
C ARG A 124 0.75 -24.93 -15.45
N SER A 125 0.58 -24.54 -16.71
CA SER A 125 1.66 -24.49 -17.70
C SER A 125 2.43 -23.16 -17.71
N CYS A 126 1.92 -22.13 -17.01
CA CYS A 126 2.52 -20.82 -16.92
C CYS A 126 3.30 -20.66 -15.61
N ASP A 127 4.57 -20.30 -15.71
CA ASP A 127 5.41 -19.96 -14.56
C ASP A 127 5.51 -18.45 -14.31
N GLN A 128 4.78 -17.62 -15.07
CA GLN A 128 4.88 -16.16 -15.03
C GLN A 128 3.80 -15.52 -14.14
N LEU A 129 4.17 -14.45 -13.44
CA LEU A 129 3.26 -13.63 -12.63
C LEU A 129 2.05 -13.13 -13.42
N PHE A 130 2.25 -12.70 -14.66
CA PHE A 130 1.20 -12.18 -15.53
C PHE A 130 0.95 -13.09 -16.72
N GLU A 131 -0.22 -13.71 -16.74
CA GLU A 131 -0.58 -14.70 -17.76
C GLU A 131 -0.97 -14.12 -19.10
N GLY A 132 -0.63 -14.83 -20.16
CA GLY A 132 -0.94 -14.52 -21.56
C GLY A 132 0.26 -14.00 -22.34
N SER A 133 0.05 -13.61 -23.59
CA SER A 133 1.11 -13.09 -24.46
C SER A 133 0.99 -11.57 -24.66
N ARG A 134 2.10 -10.94 -25.06
CA ARG A 134 2.16 -9.52 -25.46
C ARG A 134 1.69 -8.54 -24.37
N GLN A 135 2.01 -8.84 -23.11
CA GLN A 135 1.58 -8.06 -21.94
C GLN A 135 1.93 -6.57 -22.03
N TYR A 136 3.10 -6.25 -22.59
CA TYR A 136 3.49 -4.86 -22.81
C TYR A 136 2.49 -4.10 -23.70
N GLU A 137 2.10 -4.70 -24.83
CA GLU A 137 1.14 -4.08 -25.75
C GLU A 137 -0.27 -4.06 -25.17
N ARG A 138 -0.66 -5.09 -24.41
CA ARG A 138 -1.92 -5.10 -23.66
C ARG A 138 -2.00 -3.92 -22.70
N PHE A 139 -1.00 -3.78 -21.83
CA PHE A 139 -0.93 -2.66 -20.89
C PHE A 139 -0.92 -1.31 -21.60
N ARG A 140 -0.10 -1.16 -22.64
CA ARG A 140 0.00 0.09 -23.42
C ARG A 140 -1.34 0.47 -24.05
N LYS A 141 -2.07 -0.50 -24.61
CA LYS A 141 -3.39 -0.27 -25.21
C LYS A 141 -4.42 0.14 -24.15
N GLU A 142 -4.51 -0.61 -23.06
CA GLU A 142 -5.47 -0.33 -21.97
C GLU A 142 -5.18 1.03 -21.29
N LEU A 143 -3.90 1.34 -21.02
CA LEU A 143 -3.50 2.64 -20.47
C LEU A 143 -3.86 3.80 -21.41
N ARG A 144 -3.63 3.65 -22.73
CA ARG A 144 -4.01 4.68 -23.71
C ARG A 144 -5.51 4.90 -23.75
N LEU A 145 -6.30 3.83 -23.76
CA LEU A 145 -7.76 3.92 -23.73
C LEU A 145 -8.24 4.65 -22.48
N LEU A 146 -7.70 4.32 -21.31
CA LEU A 146 -8.02 5.00 -20.06
C LEU A 146 -7.72 6.51 -20.13
N LEU A 147 -6.54 6.88 -20.65
CA LEU A 147 -6.13 8.28 -20.77
C LEU A 147 -6.95 9.08 -21.80
N THR A 148 -7.71 8.41 -22.68
CA THR A 148 -8.65 9.04 -23.62
C THR A 148 -10.07 9.19 -23.08
N VAL A 149 -10.38 8.62 -21.91
CA VAL A 149 -11.70 8.81 -21.27
C VAL A 149 -11.86 10.31 -20.94
N PRO A 150 -12.96 10.98 -21.35
CA PRO A 150 -13.10 12.44 -21.20
C PRO A 150 -12.85 12.95 -19.78
N GLU A 151 -13.46 12.31 -18.78
CA GLU A 151 -13.28 12.68 -17.37
C GLU A 151 -11.80 12.62 -16.93
N ILE A 152 -11.09 11.57 -17.36
CA ILE A 152 -9.69 11.36 -17.00
C ILE A 152 -8.80 12.33 -17.77
N ALA A 153 -9.04 12.53 -19.07
CA ALA A 153 -8.29 13.47 -19.89
C ALA A 153 -8.37 14.90 -19.33
N THR A 154 -9.58 15.36 -18.98
CA THR A 154 -9.80 16.66 -18.34
C THR A 154 -9.07 16.76 -17.00
N GLU A 155 -9.09 15.70 -16.18
CA GLU A 155 -8.36 15.71 -14.91
C GLU A 155 -6.84 15.71 -15.10
N MET A 156 -6.31 15.00 -16.10
CA MET A 156 -4.89 15.03 -16.44
C MET A 156 -4.46 16.43 -16.88
N GLU A 157 -5.25 17.08 -17.72
CA GLU A 157 -5.02 18.47 -18.15
C GLU A 157 -5.04 19.44 -16.96
N ARG A 158 -6.04 19.30 -16.08
CA ARG A 158 -6.15 20.11 -14.84
C ARG A 158 -4.94 19.96 -13.93
N ARG A 159 -4.30 18.78 -13.92
CA ARG A 159 -3.06 18.49 -13.16
C ARG A 159 -1.79 18.91 -13.90
N GLY A 160 -1.90 19.49 -15.10
CA GLY A 160 -0.75 19.84 -15.93
C GLY A 160 0.00 18.63 -16.51
N VAL A 161 -0.66 17.47 -16.58
CA VAL A 161 -0.06 16.22 -17.06
C VAL A 161 -0.39 16.02 -18.54
N ASN A 162 0.65 16.01 -19.38
CA ASN A 162 0.49 15.70 -20.79
C ASN A 162 0.51 14.17 -21.02
N VAL A 163 -0.66 13.62 -21.35
CA VAL A 163 -0.89 12.18 -21.53
C VAL A 163 0.00 11.53 -22.59
N ASN A 164 0.49 12.28 -23.58
CA ASN A 164 1.38 11.77 -24.61
C ASN A 164 2.76 11.37 -24.05
N TYR A 165 3.17 11.99 -22.94
CA TYR A 165 4.42 11.69 -22.25
C TYR A 165 4.26 10.65 -21.13
N ILE A 166 3.06 10.07 -20.95
CA ILE A 166 2.83 8.94 -20.04
C ILE A 166 3.16 7.61 -20.75
N GLY A 167 3.84 6.72 -20.05
CA GLY A 167 4.13 5.35 -20.48
C GLY A 167 4.73 4.53 -19.34
N THR A 168 5.15 3.29 -19.62
CA THR A 168 5.73 2.39 -18.59
C THR A 168 6.90 3.04 -17.83
N ASN A 169 7.78 3.75 -18.53
CA ASN A 169 8.91 4.46 -17.91
C ASN A 169 8.49 5.62 -16.98
N SER A 170 7.29 6.18 -17.15
CA SER A 170 6.77 7.25 -16.29
C SER A 170 6.60 6.78 -14.84
N PHE A 171 6.19 5.54 -14.63
CA PHE A 171 5.97 4.97 -13.30
C PHE A 171 7.28 4.78 -12.54
N ARG A 172 8.31 4.21 -13.18
CA ARG A 172 9.65 4.10 -12.56
C ARG A 172 10.23 5.47 -12.21
N LYS A 173 10.17 6.43 -13.15
CA LYS A 173 10.66 7.80 -12.93
C LYS A 173 9.88 8.50 -11.82
N GLY A 174 8.56 8.38 -11.82
CA GLY A 174 7.67 8.93 -10.81
C GLY A 174 7.93 8.36 -9.41
N ALA A 175 8.03 7.04 -9.30
CA ALA A 175 8.36 6.35 -8.05
C ALA A 175 9.72 6.78 -7.50
N THR A 176 10.73 6.91 -8.38
CA THR A 176 12.06 7.40 -7.99
C THR A 176 11.99 8.82 -7.46
N ALA A 177 11.32 9.73 -8.18
CA ALA A 177 11.16 11.11 -7.76
C ALA A 177 10.43 11.19 -6.41
N PHE A 178 9.34 10.42 -6.24
CA PHE A 178 8.59 10.37 -5.00
C PHE A 178 9.44 9.92 -3.81
N CYS A 179 10.26 8.88 -3.97
CA CYS A 179 11.15 8.41 -2.91
C CYS A 179 12.21 9.44 -2.53
N VAL A 180 12.78 10.19 -3.49
CA VAL A 180 13.85 11.17 -3.21
C VAL A 180 13.32 12.51 -2.71
N SER A 181 12.18 12.98 -3.24
CA SER A 181 11.70 14.34 -3.00
C SER A 181 10.33 14.41 -2.33
N GLY A 182 9.75 13.28 -1.92
CA GLY A 182 8.43 13.25 -1.27
C GLY A 182 8.44 13.63 0.22
N SER A 183 9.62 13.62 0.87
CA SER A 183 9.78 13.97 2.29
C SER A 183 11.22 14.31 2.61
N THR A 184 11.44 15.14 3.63
CA THR A 184 12.77 15.38 4.23
C THR A 184 13.29 14.19 5.02
N ALA A 185 12.42 13.24 5.36
CA ALA A 185 12.79 11.96 5.98
C ALA A 185 13.06 10.86 4.95
N CYS A 186 13.19 11.17 3.65
CA CYS A 186 13.32 10.16 2.58
C CYS A 186 14.44 9.12 2.81
N PRO A 187 14.32 7.93 2.18
CA PRO A 187 15.42 6.97 2.09
C PRO A 187 16.67 7.57 1.45
N SER A 188 17.83 6.97 1.70
CA SER A 188 19.08 7.45 1.13
C SER A 188 19.03 7.46 -0.41
N TYR A 189 19.58 8.51 -1.01
CA TYR A 189 19.64 8.63 -2.47
C TYR A 189 20.27 7.39 -3.11
N ALA A 190 21.34 6.86 -2.51
CA ALA A 190 22.01 5.63 -2.96
C ALA A 190 21.07 4.42 -2.99
N ALA A 191 20.30 4.16 -1.93
CA ALA A 191 19.34 3.05 -1.90
C ALA A 191 18.26 3.21 -2.98
N VAL A 192 17.79 4.44 -3.21
CA VAL A 192 16.80 4.73 -4.27
C VAL A 192 17.38 4.51 -5.66
N GLN A 193 18.60 4.98 -5.95
CA GLN A 193 19.24 4.76 -7.25
C GLN A 193 19.52 3.27 -7.51
N LEU A 194 20.04 2.55 -6.50
CA LEU A 194 20.28 1.10 -6.57
C LEU A 194 18.98 0.36 -6.91
N ARG A 195 17.89 0.64 -6.19
CA ARG A 195 16.58 0.02 -6.48
C ARG A 195 16.07 0.40 -7.86
N ALA A 196 16.21 1.65 -8.29
CA ALA A 196 15.74 2.11 -9.60
C ALA A 196 16.58 1.57 -10.78
N GLY A 197 17.75 1.00 -10.51
CA GLY A 197 18.74 0.59 -11.53
C GLY A 197 19.27 1.81 -12.28
N TYR A 198 19.58 2.88 -11.56
CA TYR A 198 20.24 4.07 -12.09
C TYR A 198 21.71 4.09 -11.65
N PRO A 199 22.63 4.55 -12.53
CA PRO A 199 24.04 4.67 -12.18
C PRO A 199 24.23 5.71 -11.08
N ILE A 200 25.15 5.46 -10.15
CA ILE A 200 25.48 6.38 -9.06
C ILE A 200 26.72 7.17 -9.49
N ALA A 201 26.52 8.40 -9.98
CA ALA A 201 27.62 9.22 -10.49
C ALA A 201 28.68 9.52 -9.40
N GLY A 202 29.94 9.11 -9.64
CA GLY A 202 31.11 9.47 -8.82
C GLY A 202 32.07 8.30 -8.55
N VAL A 203 33.13 8.54 -7.76
CA VAL A 203 34.12 7.51 -7.31
C VAL A 203 33.46 6.42 -6.43
N GLY A 204 32.19 6.57 -6.06
CA GLY A 204 31.40 5.67 -5.23
C GLY A 204 30.70 4.51 -5.96
N ASP A 205 30.84 4.38 -7.28
CA ASP A 205 30.30 3.22 -8.03
C ASP A 205 30.91 1.89 -7.56
N THR A 206 32.11 1.92 -6.96
CA THR A 206 32.81 0.72 -6.44
C THR A 206 32.51 0.38 -4.98
N ASN A 207 31.86 1.26 -4.21
CA ASN A 207 31.66 1.08 -2.76
C ASN A 207 30.21 1.23 -2.28
N SER A 208 29.24 1.46 -3.18
CA SER A 208 27.83 1.53 -2.80
C SER A 208 27.28 0.13 -2.57
N LEU A 209 27.46 -0.38 -1.35
CA LEU A 209 26.97 -1.69 -0.94
C LEU A 209 25.44 -1.68 -0.89
N TYR A 210 24.84 -2.73 -1.44
CA TYR A 210 23.42 -2.98 -1.22
C TYR A 210 23.18 -3.27 0.27
N GLU A 211 22.37 -2.41 0.88
CA GLU A 211 21.89 -2.60 2.25
C GLU A 211 20.41 -2.99 2.21
N ILE A 212 20.10 -4.19 2.71
CA ILE A 212 18.72 -4.71 2.74
C ILE A 212 17.76 -3.73 3.43
N VAL A 213 18.19 -3.09 4.52
CA VAL A 213 17.39 -2.12 5.28
C VAL A 213 17.09 -0.87 4.46
N GLY A 214 18.03 -0.45 3.60
CA GLY A 214 17.84 0.65 2.67
C GLY A 214 16.74 0.33 1.65
N ASP A 215 16.79 -0.85 1.01
CA ASP A 215 15.73 -1.28 0.08
C ASP A 215 14.39 -1.47 0.78
N GLN A 216 14.38 -2.02 1.98
CA GLN A 216 13.18 -2.15 2.81
C GLN A 216 12.54 -0.79 3.09
N TYR A 217 13.35 0.22 3.43
CA TYR A 217 12.84 1.57 3.67
C TYR A 217 12.28 2.19 2.39
N VAL A 218 13.00 2.08 1.26
CA VAL A 218 12.50 2.51 -0.06
C VAL A 218 11.20 1.79 -0.42
N GLY A 219 11.11 0.48 -0.17
CA GLY A 219 9.94 -0.34 -0.41
C GLY A 219 8.70 0.18 0.32
N ARG A 220 8.82 0.52 1.61
CA ARG A 220 7.71 1.11 2.36
C ARG A 220 7.31 2.48 1.83
N THR A 221 8.30 3.33 1.55
CA THR A 221 8.07 4.67 1.01
C THR A 221 7.32 4.57 -0.32
N VAL A 222 7.81 3.77 -1.29
CA VAL A 222 7.23 3.69 -2.63
C VAL A 222 5.83 3.08 -2.64
N CYS A 223 5.52 2.20 -1.68
CA CYS A 223 4.15 1.68 -1.48
C CYS A 223 3.16 2.76 -1.02
N GLY A 224 3.64 3.95 -0.65
CA GLY A 224 2.84 5.07 -0.20
C GLY A 224 2.49 5.01 1.29
N LEU A 225 3.23 4.26 2.11
CA LEU A 225 2.99 4.27 3.55
C LEU A 225 3.33 5.66 4.13
N PRO A 226 2.57 6.15 5.13
CA PRO A 226 2.69 7.52 5.63
C PRO A 226 3.94 7.71 6.51
N ILE A 227 5.04 8.19 5.91
CA ILE A 227 6.38 8.31 6.53
C ILE A 227 6.45 9.10 7.85
N ASN A 228 5.46 9.94 8.13
CA ASN A 228 5.36 10.76 9.34
C ASN A 228 4.31 10.22 10.33
N SER A 229 3.93 8.94 10.22
CA SER A 229 2.95 8.28 11.07
C SER A 229 3.48 6.91 11.54
N HIS A 230 3.00 6.44 12.69
CA HIS A 230 3.26 5.07 13.16
C HIS A 230 2.75 4.01 12.18
N GLU A 231 1.74 4.36 11.37
CA GLU A 231 1.16 3.51 10.32
C GLU A 231 2.17 3.17 9.22
N PHE A 232 3.29 3.91 9.13
CA PHE A 232 4.41 3.52 8.27
C PHE A 232 4.95 2.12 8.61
N GLY A 233 4.87 1.76 9.90
CA GLY A 233 5.27 0.47 10.42
C GLY A 233 4.17 -0.60 10.40
N PHE A 234 3.05 -0.38 9.71
CA PHE A 234 2.03 -1.42 9.61
C PHE A 234 2.59 -2.70 8.98
N LEU A 235 2.24 -3.81 9.60
CA LEU A 235 2.40 -5.15 9.04
C LEU A 235 1.32 -5.35 7.97
N PRO A 236 1.55 -6.24 6.99
CA PRO A 236 0.52 -6.60 6.04
C PRO A 236 -0.69 -7.20 6.76
N PRO A 237 -1.91 -7.10 6.18
CA PRO A 237 -3.01 -7.95 6.60
C PRO A 237 -2.58 -9.41 6.64
N HIS A 238 -2.75 -10.06 7.79
CA HIS A 238 -2.31 -11.43 8.00
C HIS A 238 -3.23 -12.15 8.97
N PHE A 239 -3.36 -13.46 8.81
CA PHE A 239 -4.07 -14.30 9.77
C PHE A 239 -3.25 -14.47 11.03
N ILE A 240 -3.84 -14.28 12.21
CA ILE A 240 -3.15 -14.40 13.51
C ILE A 240 -3.10 -15.83 14.05
N VAL A 241 -3.99 -16.70 13.55
CA VAL A 241 -4.10 -18.10 13.97
C VAL A 241 -4.13 -19.02 12.76
N SER A 242 -3.62 -20.25 12.91
CA SER A 242 -3.80 -21.30 11.92
C SER A 242 -5.21 -21.87 12.05
N ASN A 243 -5.95 -21.96 10.93
CA ASN A 243 -7.33 -22.42 10.92
C ASN A 243 -7.61 -23.13 9.59
N SER A 244 -8.29 -24.27 9.62
CA SER A 244 -8.67 -25.03 8.41
C SER A 244 -9.55 -24.20 7.46
N LEU A 245 -10.34 -23.25 7.98
CA LEU A 245 -11.10 -22.29 7.18
C LEU A 245 -10.22 -21.48 6.23
N ILE A 246 -9.00 -21.14 6.65
CA ILE A 246 -8.05 -20.38 5.81
C ILE A 246 -7.62 -21.24 4.62
N THR A 247 -7.30 -22.53 4.84
CA THR A 247 -6.96 -23.46 3.77
C THR A 247 -8.11 -23.64 2.78
N THR A 248 -9.35 -23.78 3.28
CA THR A 248 -10.55 -23.85 2.44
C THR A 248 -10.70 -22.57 1.61
N ALA A 249 -10.57 -21.40 2.24
CA ALA A 249 -10.67 -20.12 1.56
C ALA A 249 -9.56 -19.89 0.53
N LEU A 250 -8.33 -20.33 0.79
CA LEU A 250 -7.21 -20.28 -0.16
C LEU A 250 -7.51 -21.09 -1.42
N ASN A 251 -7.93 -22.36 -1.24
CA ASN A 251 -8.25 -23.25 -2.36
C ASN A 251 -9.45 -22.75 -3.17
N LEU A 252 -10.43 -22.12 -2.49
CA LEU A 252 -11.59 -21.52 -3.11
C LEU A 252 -11.24 -20.25 -3.91
N THR A 253 -10.39 -19.39 -3.36
CA THR A 253 -10.06 -18.08 -3.92
C THR A 253 -9.01 -18.17 -5.04
N PHE A 254 -8.03 -19.08 -4.88
CA PHE A 254 -6.89 -19.22 -5.77
C PHE A 254 -6.78 -20.66 -6.30
N PRO A 255 -7.77 -21.13 -7.08
CA PRO A 255 -7.75 -22.49 -7.59
C PRO A 255 -6.52 -22.69 -8.48
N ARG A 256 -5.89 -23.87 -8.35
CA ARG A 256 -4.71 -24.29 -9.13
C ARG A 256 -3.44 -23.47 -8.90
N ALA A 257 -3.41 -22.64 -7.86
CA ALA A 257 -2.21 -21.91 -7.48
C ALA A 257 -0.98 -22.83 -7.34
N PRO A 258 0.20 -22.39 -7.81
CA PRO A 258 1.43 -23.14 -7.65
C PRO A 258 1.87 -23.16 -6.17
N THR A 259 2.43 -24.29 -5.73
CA THR A 259 2.90 -24.45 -4.34
C THR A 259 3.97 -23.43 -3.95
N ALA A 260 4.75 -22.94 -4.91
CA ALA A 260 5.73 -21.88 -4.70
C ALA A 260 5.12 -20.58 -4.13
N LEU A 261 3.84 -20.31 -4.41
CA LEU A 261 3.13 -19.12 -3.96
C LEU A 261 2.28 -19.34 -2.72
N SER A 262 2.17 -20.56 -2.18
CA SER A 262 1.22 -20.88 -1.09
C SER A 262 1.32 -19.91 0.09
N PHE A 263 2.54 -19.58 0.52
CA PHE A 263 2.74 -18.66 1.63
C PHE A 263 2.40 -17.20 1.28
N VAL A 264 2.69 -16.76 0.05
CA VAL A 264 2.33 -15.42 -0.45
C VAL A 264 0.82 -15.25 -0.54
N LEU A 265 0.10 -16.31 -0.94
CA LEU A 265 -1.34 -16.29 -1.11
C LEU A 265 -2.10 -16.15 0.21
N GLU A 266 -1.51 -16.55 1.35
CA GLU A 266 -2.09 -16.25 2.67
C GLU A 266 -2.22 -14.75 2.91
N PHE A 267 -1.18 -13.96 2.58
CA PHE A 267 -1.22 -12.51 2.72
C PHE A 267 -2.13 -11.85 1.66
N ALA A 268 -2.19 -12.41 0.45
CA ALA A 268 -3.12 -11.96 -0.58
C ALA A 268 -4.58 -12.17 -0.16
N LEU A 269 -4.90 -13.35 0.40
CA LEU A 269 -6.22 -13.66 0.95
C LEU A 269 -6.55 -12.75 2.14
N ALA A 270 -5.64 -12.63 3.10
CA ALA A 270 -5.84 -11.76 4.26
C ALA A 270 -6.08 -10.30 3.84
N SER A 271 -5.38 -9.82 2.80
CA SER A 271 -5.60 -8.49 2.23
C SER A 271 -7.00 -8.34 1.61
N LEU A 272 -7.48 -9.35 0.87
CA LEU A 272 -8.85 -9.35 0.33
C LEU A 272 -9.91 -9.31 1.44
N VAL A 273 -9.73 -10.12 2.49
CA VAL A 273 -10.66 -10.18 3.64
C VAL A 273 -10.66 -8.85 4.39
N TYR A 274 -9.50 -8.31 4.72
CA TYR A 274 -9.35 -7.04 5.45
C TYR A 274 -9.99 -5.87 4.69
N HIS A 275 -9.82 -5.81 3.37
CA HIS A 275 -10.38 -4.74 2.54
C HIS A 275 -11.78 -5.04 1.99
N SER A 276 -12.42 -6.13 2.40
CA SER A 276 -13.67 -6.59 1.78
C SER A 276 -14.82 -5.57 1.85
N ASP A 277 -14.96 -4.84 2.96
CA ASP A 277 -16.00 -3.82 3.10
C ASP A 277 -15.73 -2.61 2.20
N TYR A 278 -14.49 -2.16 2.13
CA TYR A 278 -14.06 -1.11 1.19
C TYR A 278 -14.34 -1.53 -0.26
N LEU A 279 -13.97 -2.75 -0.65
CA LEU A 279 -14.17 -3.26 -2.01
C LEU A 279 -15.67 -3.34 -2.37
N ARG A 280 -16.53 -3.80 -1.44
CA ARG A 280 -17.99 -3.83 -1.66
C ARG A 280 -18.59 -2.44 -1.86
N GLN A 281 -18.01 -1.40 -1.24
CA GLN A 281 -18.47 -0.02 -1.39
C GLN A 281 -17.99 0.63 -2.70
N GLN A 282 -16.77 0.30 -3.13
CA GLN A 282 -16.15 0.96 -4.29
C GLN A 282 -16.42 0.26 -5.62
N LEU A 283 -16.63 -1.06 -5.61
CA LEU A 283 -16.79 -1.85 -6.82
C LEU A 283 -18.25 -1.94 -7.23
N ASN A 284 -18.49 -1.95 -8.55
CA ASN A 284 -19.81 -2.20 -9.10
C ASN A 284 -20.22 -3.68 -8.84
N SER A 285 -21.52 -3.95 -8.73
CA SER A 285 -22.02 -5.30 -8.41
C SER A 285 -21.70 -6.36 -9.47
N ALA A 286 -21.42 -5.94 -10.72
CA ALA A 286 -21.01 -6.82 -11.81
C ALA A 286 -19.49 -7.04 -11.87
N HIS A 287 -18.72 -6.43 -10.97
CA HIS A 287 -17.26 -6.51 -11.00
C HIS A 287 -16.82 -7.96 -10.75
N PRO A 288 -15.88 -8.51 -11.55
CA PRO A 288 -15.49 -9.92 -11.46
C PRO A 288 -15.09 -10.38 -10.06
N LEU A 289 -14.42 -9.52 -9.29
CA LEU A 289 -14.07 -9.81 -7.89
C LEU A 289 -15.30 -10.05 -7.00
N LEU A 290 -16.37 -9.28 -7.14
CA LEU A 290 -17.57 -9.44 -6.29
C LEU A 290 -18.39 -10.67 -6.67
N ILE A 291 -18.23 -11.17 -7.89
CA ILE A 291 -18.81 -12.43 -8.38
C ILE A 291 -17.92 -13.63 -8.02
N SER A 292 -16.66 -13.40 -7.64
CA SER A 292 -15.73 -14.48 -7.28
C SER A 292 -16.25 -15.30 -6.08
N PRO A 293 -15.87 -16.58 -5.98
CA PRO A 293 -16.38 -17.47 -4.93
C PRO A 293 -16.21 -16.95 -3.50
N LEU A 294 -15.09 -16.29 -3.19
CA LEU A 294 -14.83 -15.70 -1.87
C LEU A 294 -15.82 -14.59 -1.50
N PHE A 295 -16.21 -13.74 -2.46
CA PHE A 295 -17.11 -12.61 -2.20
C PHE A 295 -18.60 -12.99 -2.30
N ALA A 296 -18.89 -14.08 -3.03
CA ALA A 296 -20.22 -14.70 -3.06
C ALA A 296 -20.57 -15.36 -1.71
N ASP A 297 -19.60 -16.01 -1.06
CA ASP A 297 -19.78 -16.64 0.26
C ASP A 297 -19.62 -15.63 1.41
N ARG A 298 -20.74 -15.02 1.81
CA ARG A 298 -20.76 -14.03 2.91
C ARG A 298 -20.42 -14.63 4.26
N ASP A 299 -20.80 -15.88 4.50
CA ASP A 299 -20.62 -16.52 5.80
C ASP A 299 -19.15 -16.87 6.01
N LEU A 300 -18.50 -17.44 5.00
CA LEU A 300 -17.05 -17.67 5.02
C LEU A 300 -16.29 -16.36 5.24
N LEU A 301 -16.62 -15.31 4.49
CA LEU A 301 -15.95 -14.02 4.62
C LEU A 301 -16.11 -13.43 6.03
N ASN A 302 -17.30 -13.50 6.61
CA ASN A 302 -17.57 -13.02 7.97
C ASN A 302 -16.83 -13.84 9.03
N GLN A 303 -16.65 -15.15 8.83
CA GLN A 303 -15.85 -16.01 9.71
C GLN A 303 -14.35 -15.72 9.60
N LEU A 304 -13.86 -15.31 8.43
CA LEU A 304 -12.44 -14.97 8.21
C LEU A 304 -12.06 -13.60 8.78
N LYS A 305 -12.95 -12.60 8.72
CA LYS A 305 -12.69 -11.23 9.20
C LYS A 305 -12.05 -11.15 10.60
N PRO A 306 -12.59 -11.80 11.66
CA PRO A 306 -12.00 -11.72 13.00
C PRO A 306 -10.65 -12.42 13.12
N LEU A 307 -10.24 -13.23 12.13
CA LEU A 307 -8.96 -13.93 12.11
C LEU A 307 -7.83 -13.08 11.50
N VAL A 308 -8.17 -11.94 10.88
CA VAL A 308 -7.19 -11.06 10.23
C VAL A 308 -6.81 -9.90 11.14
N SER A 309 -5.51 -9.67 11.30
CA SER A 309 -4.96 -8.47 11.93
C SER A 309 -4.18 -7.63 10.93
N CYS A 310 -4.14 -6.33 11.17
CA CYS A 310 -3.36 -5.36 10.41
C CYS A 310 -2.95 -4.21 11.35
N THR A 311 -1.88 -4.45 12.10
CA THR A 311 -1.35 -3.54 13.14
C THR A 311 0.16 -3.43 13.02
N THR A 312 0.79 -2.56 13.80
CA THR A 312 2.26 -2.44 13.87
C THR A 312 2.93 -3.58 14.64
N GLU A 313 2.15 -4.32 15.42
CA GLU A 313 2.58 -5.47 16.21
C GLU A 313 1.74 -6.69 15.87
N SER A 314 2.29 -7.89 16.04
CA SER A 314 1.57 -9.14 15.82
C SER A 314 1.83 -10.13 16.95
N PRO A 315 0.82 -10.93 17.34
CA PRO A 315 1.04 -12.04 18.26
C PRO A 315 1.91 -13.16 17.66
N LYS A 316 2.13 -13.16 16.33
CA LYS A 316 3.03 -14.13 15.68
C LYS A 316 4.48 -13.86 16.07
N VAL A 317 5.09 -14.82 16.74
CA VAL A 317 6.50 -14.77 17.14
C VAL A 317 7.39 -14.50 15.94
N GLY A 318 8.26 -13.49 16.04
CA GLY A 318 9.22 -13.12 15.00
C GLY A 318 8.64 -12.28 13.85
N PHE A 319 7.33 -12.02 13.82
CA PHE A 319 6.71 -11.19 12.79
C PHE A 319 6.79 -9.71 13.17
N ARG A 320 7.75 -8.99 12.58
CA ARG A 320 8.08 -7.60 12.92
C ARG A 320 8.25 -6.73 11.68
N SER A 321 7.98 -5.46 11.84
CA SER A 321 8.10 -4.46 10.78
C SER A 321 9.57 -4.20 10.43
N THR A 322 9.95 -4.41 9.17
CA THR A 322 11.32 -4.16 8.67
C THR A 322 11.44 -2.80 7.99
N GLY A 323 12.65 -2.27 7.74
CA GLY A 323 12.82 -0.97 7.04
C GLY A 323 12.24 0.25 7.76
N ILE A 324 12.22 0.23 9.10
CA ILE A 324 11.64 1.30 9.92
C ILE A 324 12.71 2.35 10.28
N PRO A 325 12.53 3.63 9.89
CA PRO A 325 13.45 4.69 10.27
C PRO A 325 13.27 5.06 11.76
N PRO A 326 14.29 5.66 12.41
CA PRO A 326 14.27 5.92 13.85
C PRO A 326 13.08 6.75 14.34
N HIS A 327 12.66 7.77 13.57
CA HIS A 327 11.52 8.61 13.97
C HIS A 327 10.19 7.85 13.95
N VAL A 328 9.99 6.94 12.99
CA VAL A 328 8.80 6.08 12.95
C VAL A 328 8.82 5.10 14.12
N ALA A 329 9.97 4.53 14.49
CA ALA A 329 10.07 3.66 15.66
C ALA A 329 9.59 4.39 16.92
N VAL A 330 9.99 5.65 17.12
CA VAL A 330 9.48 6.48 18.22
C VAL A 330 7.98 6.73 18.12
N LEU A 331 7.45 7.01 16.93
CA LEU A 331 6.00 7.19 16.73
C LEU A 331 5.19 5.92 17.05
N MET A 332 5.74 4.73 16.74
CA MET A 332 5.14 3.45 17.11
C MET A 332 5.07 3.26 18.62
N GLU A 333 6.16 3.57 19.34
CA GLU A 333 6.17 3.54 20.81
C GLU A 333 5.17 4.54 21.42
N PHE A 334 5.09 5.76 20.88
CA PHE A 334 4.07 6.73 21.31
C PHE A 334 2.64 6.24 21.06
N GLN A 335 2.39 5.53 19.97
CA GLN A 335 1.09 4.94 19.73
C GLN A 335 0.79 3.80 20.73
N SER A 336 1.78 2.97 21.06
CA SER A 336 1.65 1.92 22.08
C SER A 336 1.35 2.51 23.46
N LEU A 337 2.07 3.56 23.86
CA LEU A 337 1.82 4.30 25.09
C LEU A 337 0.42 4.91 25.10
N LYS A 338 0.00 5.55 24.00
CA LYS A 338 -1.33 6.13 23.86
C LYS A 338 -2.43 5.08 24.00
N ASN A 339 -2.25 3.88 23.44
CA ASN A 339 -3.20 2.78 23.59
C ASN A 339 -3.25 2.29 25.06
N THR A 340 -2.10 2.13 25.70
CA THR A 340 -2.01 1.74 27.12
C THR A 340 -2.76 2.72 28.03
N ILE A 341 -2.57 4.03 27.82
CA ILE A 341 -3.26 5.07 28.59
C ILE A 341 -4.78 4.99 28.37
N LYS A 342 -5.24 4.81 27.12
CA LYS A 342 -6.67 4.64 26.82
C LYS A 342 -7.27 3.43 27.52
N ASP A 343 -6.57 2.30 27.51
CA ASP A 343 -7.03 1.07 28.17
C ASP A 343 -7.10 1.25 29.69
N GLN A 344 -6.13 1.96 30.29
CA GLN A 344 -6.17 2.29 31.71
C GLN A 344 -7.36 3.19 32.05
N SER A 345 -7.58 4.27 31.30
CA SER A 345 -8.74 5.15 31.50
C SER A 345 -10.07 4.40 31.37
N ALA A 346 -10.20 3.50 30.39
CA ALA A 346 -11.41 2.68 30.24
C ALA A 346 -11.62 1.72 31.43
N ARG A 347 -10.56 1.12 31.96
CA ARG A 347 -10.64 0.27 33.17
C ARG A 347 -10.99 1.08 34.41
N GLU A 348 -10.49 2.30 34.54
CA GLU A 348 -10.84 3.21 35.64
C GLU A 348 -12.32 3.62 35.58
N GLU A 349 -12.84 3.93 34.39
CA GLU A 349 -14.27 4.23 34.18
C GLU A 349 -15.17 3.04 34.52
N ASP A 350 -14.85 1.84 34.02
CA ASP A 350 -15.59 0.60 34.34
C ASP A 350 -15.51 0.27 35.84
N SER A 351 -14.34 0.41 36.47
CA SER A 351 -14.17 0.21 37.91
C SER A 351 -15.00 1.20 38.73
N THR A 352 -15.05 2.47 38.30
CA THR A 352 -15.86 3.51 38.93
C THR A 352 -17.35 3.21 38.79
N GLN A 353 -17.80 2.82 37.60
CA GLN A 353 -19.19 2.41 37.37
C GLN A 353 -19.58 1.23 38.25
N ARG A 354 -18.75 0.18 38.33
CA ARG A 354 -19.00 -0.98 39.19
C ARG A 354 -19.08 -0.60 40.67
N LEU A 355 -18.18 0.27 41.15
CA LEU A 355 -18.21 0.79 42.52
C LEU A 355 -19.51 1.55 42.82
N VAL A 356 -19.94 2.44 41.92
CA VAL A 356 -21.20 3.18 42.06
C VAL A 356 -22.39 2.22 42.08
N THR A 357 -22.44 1.26 41.16
CA THR A 357 -23.52 0.24 41.12
C THR A 357 -23.56 -0.58 42.40
N ASN A 358 -22.41 -1.02 42.91
CA ASN A 358 -22.34 -1.78 44.16
C ASN A 358 -22.84 -0.96 45.35
N ILE A 359 -22.38 0.28 45.51
CA ILE A 359 -22.80 1.19 46.60
C ILE A 359 -24.32 1.43 46.53
N VAL A 360 -24.87 1.74 45.35
CA VAL A 360 -26.32 1.93 45.19
C VAL A 360 -27.10 0.67 45.55
N SER A 361 -26.63 -0.51 45.11
CA SER A 361 -27.29 -1.78 45.42
C SER A 361 -27.30 -2.10 46.92
N GLU A 362 -26.25 -1.72 47.64
CA GLU A 362 -26.10 -1.95 49.08
C GLU A 362 -26.94 -0.96 49.90
N LEU A 363 -27.02 0.30 49.48
CA LEU A 363 -27.92 1.30 50.05
C LEU A 363 -29.39 0.92 49.90
N LEU A 364 -29.79 0.38 48.74
CA LEU A 364 -31.14 -0.14 48.52
C LEU A 364 -31.45 -1.36 49.42
N ARG A 365 -30.48 -2.24 49.65
CA ARG A 365 -30.63 -3.44 50.49
C ARG A 365 -30.69 -3.15 52.00
N SER A 366 -29.99 -2.12 52.46
CA SER A 366 -29.90 -1.77 53.89
C SER A 366 -31.13 -1.02 54.44
N GLY A 367 -32.16 -0.77 53.63
CA GLY A 367 -33.40 -0.15 54.09
C GLY A 367 -33.29 1.34 54.43
N ALA A 368 -32.16 2.00 54.12
CA ALA A 368 -32.00 3.45 54.24
C ALA A 368 -32.72 4.25 53.13
N GLY A 369 -33.47 3.56 52.26
CA GLY A 369 -34.23 4.13 51.15
C GLY A 369 -35.57 4.71 51.56
N ASN A 370 -35.54 5.81 52.32
CA ASN A 370 -36.65 6.76 52.35
C ASN A 370 -36.10 8.19 52.21
N LEU A 371 -35.31 8.41 51.17
CA LEU A 371 -35.03 9.73 50.62
C LEU A 371 -35.35 9.66 49.13
N ALA A 372 -36.44 10.34 48.79
CA ALA A 372 -37.05 10.37 47.48
C ALA A 372 -36.06 10.80 46.37
N SER A 373 -36.20 10.13 45.23
CA SER A 373 -36.05 10.71 43.89
C SER A 373 -34.78 11.52 43.64
N ILE A 374 -33.64 10.85 43.52
CA ILE A 374 -32.52 11.40 42.74
C ILE A 374 -32.48 10.60 41.43
N ASP A 375 -32.98 11.21 40.36
CA ASP A 375 -32.90 10.70 38.98
C ASP A 375 -31.44 10.64 38.52
N ILE A 376 -30.74 9.57 38.89
CA ILE A 376 -29.35 9.31 38.49
C ILE A 376 -29.27 8.98 36.98
N GLU A 377 -30.36 8.51 36.35
CA GLU A 377 -30.40 8.22 34.92
C GLU A 377 -30.15 9.46 34.04
N SER A 378 -30.39 10.67 34.54
CA SER A 378 -30.21 11.92 33.79
C SER A 378 -28.75 12.42 33.71
N ASN A 379 -27.88 12.01 34.65
CA ASN A 379 -26.50 12.55 34.74
C ASN A 379 -25.43 11.63 34.15
N ILE A 380 -25.74 10.37 33.86
CA ILE A 380 -24.81 9.46 33.17
C ILE A 380 -24.88 9.67 31.64
N SER A 381 -26.02 10.12 31.11
CA SER A 381 -26.20 10.38 29.68
C SER A 381 -25.76 11.79 29.22
N SER A 382 -25.39 12.70 30.12
CA SER A 382 -25.11 14.12 29.79
C SER A 382 -23.62 14.46 29.61
N LYS A 383 -22.69 13.53 29.91
CA LYS A 383 -21.28 13.69 29.53
C LYS A 383 -21.11 13.33 28.04
N LYS A 384 -21.44 14.28 27.17
CA LYS A 384 -20.92 14.26 25.79
C LYS A 384 -19.40 14.13 25.86
N PRO A 385 -18.77 13.28 25.03
CA PRO A 385 -17.32 13.34 24.87
C PRO A 385 -16.96 14.77 24.47
N ILE A 386 -15.98 15.36 25.17
CA ILE A 386 -15.39 16.63 24.74
C ILE A 386 -14.62 16.31 23.47
N ASP A 387 -15.30 16.46 22.34
CA ASP A 387 -14.72 16.39 21.02
C ASP A 387 -13.90 17.67 20.84
N LYS A 388 -12.67 17.68 21.38
CA LYS A 388 -11.66 18.65 20.96
C LYS A 388 -11.27 18.25 19.54
N GLN A 389 -12.04 18.75 18.57
CA GLN A 389 -11.60 18.87 17.19
C GLN A 389 -10.34 19.74 17.19
N TYR A 390 -9.18 19.09 17.24
CA TYR A 390 -7.97 19.72 16.78
C TYR A 390 -8.10 19.85 15.25
N PRO A 391 -8.00 21.06 14.68
CA PRO A 391 -8.02 21.21 13.24
C PRO A 391 -6.86 20.39 12.67
N THR A 392 -7.20 19.42 11.83
CA THR A 392 -6.25 18.71 10.99
C THR A 392 -5.69 19.74 10.01
N ALA A 393 -4.52 20.28 10.32
CA ALA A 393 -3.74 21.01 9.35
C ALA A 393 -3.36 20.01 8.26
N ARG A 394 -4.11 20.02 7.15
CA ARG A 394 -3.67 19.44 5.90
C ARG A 394 -2.48 20.26 5.41
N LEU A 395 -1.30 19.65 5.43
CA LEU A 395 -0.22 19.95 4.51
C LEU A 395 0.15 18.66 3.79
#